data_AF-A0AAW7IXJ1-F1
#
_entry.id   AF-A0AAW7IXJ1-F1
#
_cell.length_a   1.000
_cell.length_b   1.000
_cell.length_c   1.000
_cell.angle_alpha   90.00
_cell.angle_beta   90.00
_cell.angle_gamma   90.00
#
_symmetry.space_group_name_H-M   'P 1'
#
loop_
_entity.id
_entity.type
_entity.pdbx_description
1 polymer ?
#
loop_
_entity_poly.entity_id
_entity_poly.type
_entity_poly.pdbx_seq_one_letter_code
_entity_poly.pdbx_strand_id
1 'polypeptide(L)'
;MGAYKLTSSAQQEALLSLDKLSKDEFQGYFSFSRSDVKFILSHRGVENRLGIGLQLCLARYPGISLNSVDKVSKSLVEYVADQLKISTIDLDNYLSKKNTPLVHLKKICRHYNYSLYSSKASDYLKNILNEAIQENNDELFLINLAIYRLREQHILLPELSEIERLISTIRQNHEKYLYKKKLNFCLRIKRNN
;
A
#
# COMPACT_ATOMS: atom_id res chain seq x y z
N MET A 1 6.38 -5.72 24.70
CA MET A 1 5.98 -6.19 23.35
C MET A 1 6.78 -5.37 22.36
N GLY A 2 7.87 -5.94 21.83
CA GLY A 2 8.85 -5.21 21.02
C GLY A 2 8.27 -4.80 19.66
N ALA A 3 8.67 -3.64 19.17
CA ALA A 3 8.31 -3.15 17.84
C ALA A 3 8.82 -4.15 16.78
N TYR A 4 7.90 -4.82 16.08
CA TYR A 4 8.22 -5.70 14.96
C TYR A 4 8.54 -4.89 13.70
N LYS A 5 9.46 -3.92 13.83
CA LYS A 5 9.90 -3.11 12.69
C LYS A 5 10.92 -3.94 11.91
N LEU A 6 10.49 -4.48 10.78
CA LEU A 6 11.33 -5.30 9.90
C LEU A 6 12.16 -4.41 8.95
N THR A 7 11.68 -3.21 8.67
CA THR A 7 12.32 -2.26 7.76
C THR A 7 12.77 -0.99 8.46
N SER A 8 13.94 -0.47 8.08
CA SER A 8 14.37 0.87 8.49
C SER A 8 13.45 1.95 7.89
N SER A 9 13.40 3.15 8.48
CA SER A 9 12.57 4.24 7.90
C SER A 9 12.95 4.55 6.45
N ALA A 10 14.25 4.48 6.11
CA ALA A 10 14.71 4.65 4.73
C ALA A 10 14.19 3.54 3.80
N GLN A 11 14.07 2.29 4.26
CA GLN A 11 13.47 1.21 3.48
C GLN A 11 11.97 1.40 3.29
N GLN A 12 11.26 1.91 4.31
CA GLN A 12 9.82 2.21 4.23
C GLN A 12 9.54 3.29 3.20
N GLU A 13 10.29 4.40 3.26
CA GLU A 13 10.23 5.46 2.25
C GLU A 13 10.54 4.90 0.86
N ALA A 14 11.58 4.07 0.75
CA ALA A 14 11.99 3.45 -0.50
C ALA A 14 10.98 2.46 -1.11
N LEU A 15 10.06 1.89 -0.32
CA LEU A 15 8.98 0.98 -0.77
C LEU A 15 7.78 1.76 -1.33
N LEU A 16 7.53 2.95 -0.82
CA LEU A 16 6.40 3.81 -1.20
C LEU A 16 6.83 4.99 -2.08
N SER A 17 8.13 5.16 -2.30
CA SER A 17 8.70 6.27 -3.04
C SER A 17 8.25 6.27 -4.50
N LEU A 18 7.83 7.45 -4.96
CA LEU A 18 7.51 7.73 -6.35
C LEU A 18 8.78 7.99 -7.19
N ASP A 19 9.91 8.28 -6.55
CA ASP A 19 11.14 8.75 -7.21
C ASP A 19 11.87 7.63 -7.97
N LYS A 20 11.50 6.38 -7.71
CA LYS A 20 12.05 5.20 -8.39
C LYS A 20 11.33 4.84 -9.68
N LEU A 21 10.19 5.47 -9.96
CA LEU A 21 9.43 5.18 -11.17
C LEU A 21 10.16 5.70 -12.40
N SER A 22 10.29 4.86 -13.43
CA SER A 22 10.62 5.34 -14.76
C SER A 22 9.53 6.28 -15.28
N LYS A 23 9.87 7.07 -16.30
CA LYS A 23 8.89 7.98 -16.92
C LYS A 23 7.64 7.24 -17.42
N ASP A 24 7.82 6.05 -18.00
CA ASP A 24 6.73 5.25 -18.54
C ASP A 24 5.86 4.66 -17.43
N GLU A 25 6.46 4.19 -16.32
CA GLU A 25 5.70 3.75 -15.15
C GLU A 25 4.94 4.90 -14.49
N PHE A 26 5.58 6.06 -14.33
CA PHE A 26 4.93 7.25 -13.79
C PHE A 26 3.70 7.63 -14.61
N GLN A 27 3.82 7.69 -15.93
CA GLN A 27 2.68 7.97 -16.82
C GLN A 27 1.64 6.85 -16.76
N GLY A 28 2.07 5.59 -16.76
CA GLY A 28 1.17 4.44 -16.69
C GLY A 28 0.30 4.42 -15.44
N TYR A 29 0.86 4.80 -14.28
CA TYR A 29 0.11 4.87 -13.02
C TYR A 29 -0.74 6.13 -12.88
N PHE A 30 -0.26 7.27 -13.36
CA PHE A 30 -0.84 8.58 -13.00
C PHE A 30 -1.59 9.29 -14.13
N SER A 31 -1.60 8.75 -15.35
CA SER A 31 -2.42 9.30 -16.43
C SER A 31 -3.91 9.07 -16.16
N PHE A 32 -4.70 10.12 -16.36
CA PHE A 32 -6.15 10.09 -16.26
C PHE A 32 -6.78 9.75 -17.60
N SER A 33 -7.63 8.74 -17.58
CA SER A 33 -8.59 8.47 -18.63
C SER A 33 -9.69 9.55 -18.66
N ARG A 34 -10.49 9.56 -19.73
CA ARG A 34 -11.65 10.47 -19.84
C ARG A 34 -12.65 10.27 -18.71
N SER A 35 -12.85 9.03 -18.24
CA SER A 35 -13.73 8.75 -17.10
C SER A 35 -13.16 9.33 -15.80
N ASP A 36 -11.84 9.26 -15.62
CA ASP A 36 -11.19 9.82 -14.43
C ASP A 36 -11.36 11.33 -14.38
N VAL A 37 -11.08 12.02 -15.49
CA VAL A 37 -11.25 13.47 -15.59
C VAL A 37 -12.71 13.85 -15.31
N LYS A 38 -13.69 13.13 -15.88
CA LYS A 38 -15.11 13.38 -15.62
C LYS A 38 -15.47 13.19 -14.15
N PHE A 39 -14.99 12.13 -13.51
CA PHE A 39 -15.19 11.87 -12.09
C PHE A 39 -14.59 13.00 -11.23
N ILE A 40 -13.34 13.40 -11.49
CA ILE A 40 -12.64 14.43 -10.74
C ILE A 40 -13.34 15.79 -10.89
N LEU A 41 -13.63 16.22 -12.12
CA LEU A 41 -14.23 17.52 -12.42
C LEU A 41 -15.68 17.67 -11.92
N SER A 42 -16.35 16.56 -11.59
CA SER A 42 -17.67 16.59 -10.93
C SER A 42 -17.65 17.20 -9.52
N HIS A 43 -16.47 17.38 -8.93
CA HIS A 43 -16.28 17.99 -7.61
C HIS A 43 -16.17 19.51 -7.72
N ARG A 44 -16.78 20.24 -6.78
CA ARG A 44 -16.76 21.73 -6.75
C ARG A 44 -15.48 22.23 -6.10
N GLY A 45 -14.88 23.26 -6.70
CA GLY A 45 -13.67 23.92 -6.20
C GLY A 45 -12.38 23.27 -6.70
N VAL A 46 -11.39 24.10 -7.04
CA VAL A 46 -10.10 23.64 -7.59
C VAL A 46 -9.35 22.76 -6.57
N GLU A 47 -9.36 23.16 -5.29
CA GLU A 47 -8.85 22.41 -4.14
C GLU A 47 -9.34 20.96 -4.09
N ASN A 48 -10.65 20.78 -4.24
CA ASN A 48 -11.26 19.46 -4.15
C ASN A 48 -10.92 18.60 -5.37
N ARG A 49 -10.82 19.21 -6.55
CA ARG A 49 -10.46 18.52 -7.81
C ARG A 49 -9.01 18.04 -7.77
N LEU A 50 -8.08 18.91 -7.34
CA LEU A 50 -6.69 18.53 -7.16
C LEU A 50 -6.56 17.43 -6.09
N GLY A 51 -7.18 17.63 -4.93
CA GLY A 51 -7.09 16.69 -3.82
C GLY A 51 -7.66 15.30 -4.14
N ILE A 52 -8.80 15.21 -4.83
CA ILE A 52 -9.35 13.91 -5.25
C ILE A 52 -8.54 13.28 -6.38
N GLY A 53 -7.98 14.08 -7.30
CA GLY A 53 -7.07 13.59 -8.33
C GLY A 53 -5.81 12.95 -7.74
N LEU A 54 -5.20 13.61 -6.76
CA LEU A 54 -4.03 13.09 -6.05
C LEU A 54 -4.34 11.83 -5.24
N GLN A 55 -5.49 11.79 -4.56
CA GLN A 55 -5.92 10.57 -3.88
C GLN A 55 -6.10 9.40 -4.84
N LEU A 56 -6.64 9.64 -6.05
CA LEU A 56 -6.78 8.60 -7.06
C LEU A 56 -5.40 8.10 -7.53
N CYS A 57 -4.44 9.00 -7.74
CA CYS A 57 -3.07 8.63 -8.08
C CYS A 57 -2.44 7.76 -6.99
N LEU A 58 -2.49 8.19 -5.72
CA LEU A 58 -1.92 7.46 -4.60
C LEU A 58 -2.58 6.10 -4.35
N ALA A 59 -3.89 6.00 -4.61
CA ALA A 59 -4.63 4.74 -4.55
C ALA A 59 -4.17 3.75 -5.64
N ARG A 60 -3.79 4.22 -6.84
CA ARG A 60 -3.23 3.37 -7.90
C ARG A 60 -1.80 2.95 -7.62
N TYR A 61 -0.97 3.91 -7.23
CA TYR A 61 0.40 3.68 -6.82
C TYR A 61 0.84 4.75 -5.80
N PRO A 62 1.42 4.36 -4.66
CA PRO A 62 1.82 3.00 -4.28
C PRO A 62 0.67 2.15 -3.69
N GLY A 63 -0.59 2.61 -3.72
CA GLY A 63 -1.72 1.88 -3.13
C GLY A 63 -2.11 2.38 -1.74
N ILE A 64 -1.75 3.63 -1.40
CA ILE A 64 -1.96 4.22 -0.07
C ILE A 64 -3.04 5.30 -0.10
N SER A 65 -3.53 5.66 1.08
CA SER A 65 -4.36 6.85 1.25
C SER A 65 -3.50 8.10 1.30
N LEU A 66 -4.05 9.26 0.90
CA LEU A 66 -3.36 10.54 1.06
C LEU A 66 -3.04 10.88 2.53
N ASN A 67 -3.83 10.35 3.48
CA ASN A 67 -3.57 10.55 4.90
C ASN A 67 -2.33 9.80 5.40
N SER A 68 -1.85 8.83 4.62
CA SER A 68 -0.64 8.04 4.92
C SER A 68 0.61 8.66 4.30
N VAL A 69 0.51 9.87 3.75
CA VAL A 69 1.61 10.59 3.09
C VAL A 69 1.82 11.92 3.80
N ASP A 70 3.03 12.15 4.30
CA ASP A 70 3.40 13.43 4.93
C ASP A 70 3.44 14.57 3.91
N LYS A 71 3.97 14.30 2.72
CA LYS A 71 4.07 15.27 1.63
C LYS A 71 3.99 14.61 0.27
N VAL A 72 3.12 15.14 -0.60
CA VAL A 72 3.02 14.73 -2.00
C VAL A 72 4.13 15.38 -2.82
N SER A 73 4.76 14.64 -3.72
CA SER A 73 5.80 15.18 -4.59
C SER A 73 5.27 16.29 -5.50
N LYS A 74 6.06 17.36 -5.66
CA LYS A 74 5.69 18.51 -6.49
C LYS A 74 5.42 18.10 -7.96
N SER A 75 6.20 17.15 -8.47
CA SER A 75 6.03 16.59 -9.81
C SER A 75 4.66 15.93 -10.01
N LEU A 76 4.16 15.18 -9.01
CA LEU A 76 2.83 14.58 -9.08
C LEU A 76 1.73 15.64 -9.01
N VAL A 77 1.90 16.67 -8.17
CA VAL A 77 0.94 17.78 -8.06
C VAL A 77 0.82 18.53 -9.39
N GLU A 78 1.95 18.89 -10.01
CA GLU A 78 1.99 19.57 -11.31
C GLU A 78 1.37 18.69 -12.40
N TYR A 79 1.74 17.40 -12.43
CA TYR A 79 1.21 16.45 -13.41
C TYR A 79 -0.31 16.27 -13.31
N VAL A 80 -0.87 16.24 -12.10
CA VAL A 80 -2.33 16.17 -11.89
C VAL A 80 -3.00 17.49 -12.28
N ALA A 81 -2.41 18.63 -11.94
CA ALA A 81 -2.95 19.95 -12.26
C ALA A 81 -3.03 20.17 -13.78
N ASP A 82 -1.98 19.80 -14.52
CA ASP A 82 -1.91 19.91 -15.97
C ASP A 82 -2.98 19.07 -16.67
N GLN A 83 -3.14 17.81 -16.24
CA GLN A 83 -4.17 16.92 -16.80
C GLN A 83 -5.60 17.45 -16.60
N LEU A 84 -5.83 18.17 -15.50
CA LEU A 84 -7.12 18.76 -15.14
C LEU A 84 -7.31 20.19 -15.67
N LYS A 85 -6.26 20.80 -16.25
CA LYS A 85 -6.21 22.20 -16.69
C LYS A 85 -6.59 23.18 -15.57
N ILE A 86 -6.02 22.98 -14.39
CA ILE A 86 -6.22 23.83 -13.22
C ILE A 86 -4.88 24.40 -12.72
N SER A 87 -4.92 25.51 -12.00
CA SER A 87 -3.74 26.04 -11.32
C SER A 87 -3.30 25.13 -10.18
N THR A 88 -2.00 24.95 -10.00
CA THR A 88 -1.46 24.39 -8.76
C THR A 88 -1.80 25.32 -7.61
N ILE A 89 -2.26 24.74 -6.51
CA ILE A 89 -2.75 25.42 -5.32
C ILE A 89 -2.20 24.68 -4.10
N ASP A 90 -2.15 25.38 -2.98
CA ASP A 90 -1.62 24.81 -1.74
C ASP A 90 -2.54 23.72 -1.18
N LEU A 91 -2.05 22.49 -1.16
CA LEU A 91 -2.75 21.32 -0.64
C LEU A 91 -3.06 21.40 0.85
N ASP A 92 -2.39 22.26 1.61
CA ASP A 92 -2.59 22.41 3.05
C ASP A 92 -4.03 22.84 3.36
N ASN A 93 -4.65 23.66 2.51
CA ASN A 93 -6.05 24.05 2.64
C ASN A 93 -7.02 22.88 2.36
N TYR A 94 -6.65 21.96 1.46
CA TYR A 94 -7.40 20.73 1.23
C TYR A 94 -7.28 19.76 2.40
N LEU A 95 -6.06 19.54 2.92
CA LEU A 95 -5.77 18.61 4.01
C LEU A 95 -6.31 19.06 5.37
N SER A 96 -6.34 20.38 5.63
CA SER A 96 -6.89 20.95 6.87
C SER A 96 -8.39 20.67 7.08
N LYS A 97 -9.13 20.36 6.01
CA LYS A 97 -10.57 20.07 6.07
C LYS A 97 -10.82 18.64 6.53
N LYS A 98 -10.85 18.41 7.85
CA LYS A 98 -10.97 17.09 8.51
C LYS A 98 -11.85 16.03 7.82
N ASN A 99 -13.00 16.41 7.23
CA ASN A 99 -13.94 15.45 6.64
C ASN A 99 -13.80 15.26 5.12
N THR A 100 -13.27 16.24 4.39
CA THR A 100 -13.29 16.23 2.93
C THR A 100 -12.39 15.13 2.32
N PRO A 101 -11.14 14.94 2.77
CA PRO A 101 -10.29 13.87 2.27
C PRO A 101 -10.87 12.47 2.47
N LEU A 102 -11.49 12.20 3.63
CA LEU A 102 -12.12 10.91 3.92
C LEU A 102 -13.37 10.66 3.06
N VAL A 103 -14.16 11.71 2.80
CA VAL A 103 -15.32 11.61 1.89
C VAL A 103 -14.86 11.31 0.47
N HIS A 104 -13.81 11.97 -0.01
CA HIS A 104 -13.24 11.72 -1.34
C HIS A 104 -12.66 10.31 -1.46
N LEU A 105 -11.95 9.83 -0.46
CA LEU A 105 -11.43 8.46 -0.44
C LEU A 105 -12.58 7.44 -0.57
N LYS A 106 -13.67 7.63 0.19
CA LYS A 106 -14.86 6.77 0.10
C LYS A 106 -15.53 6.84 -1.28
N LYS A 107 -15.47 7.99 -1.98
CA LYS A 107 -15.97 8.10 -3.36
C LYS A 107 -15.08 7.35 -4.34
N ILE A 108 -13.76 7.44 -4.19
CA ILE A 108 -12.78 6.69 -4.99
C ILE A 108 -13.02 5.18 -4.80
N CYS A 109 -13.12 4.71 -3.55
CA CYS A 109 -13.38 3.30 -3.26
C CYS A 109 -14.64 2.78 -3.98
N ARG A 110 -15.73 3.53 -3.94
CA ARG A 110 -16.97 3.15 -4.61
C ARG A 110 -16.89 3.20 -6.14
N HIS A 111 -16.21 4.21 -6.69
CA HIS A 111 -16.20 4.41 -8.15
C HIS A 111 -15.21 3.47 -8.85
N TYR A 112 -14.08 3.16 -8.22
CA TYR A 112 -12.98 2.39 -8.80
C TYR A 112 -12.82 1.00 -8.18
N ASN A 113 -13.80 0.56 -7.37
CA ASN A 113 -13.80 -0.74 -6.70
C ASN A 113 -12.60 -0.97 -5.77
N TYR A 114 -12.10 0.09 -5.12
CA TYR A 114 -11.14 -0.07 -4.03
C TYR A 114 -11.83 -0.42 -2.72
N SER A 115 -11.13 -1.12 -1.86
CA SER A 115 -11.53 -1.36 -0.47
C SER A 115 -10.44 -0.91 0.50
N LEU A 116 -10.85 -0.57 1.72
CA LEU A 116 -9.91 -0.33 2.81
C LEU A 116 -9.39 -1.67 3.34
N TYR A 117 -8.17 -1.68 3.86
CA TYR A 117 -7.65 -2.83 4.58
C TYR A 117 -8.59 -3.22 5.74
N SER A 118 -8.84 -4.52 5.89
CA SER A 118 -9.81 -5.10 6.81
C SER A 118 -9.32 -6.43 7.36
N SER A 119 -10.02 -7.01 8.34
CA SER A 119 -9.71 -8.35 8.84
C SER A 119 -9.72 -9.41 7.73
N LYS A 120 -10.69 -9.34 6.81
CA LYS A 120 -10.76 -10.23 5.65
C LYS A 120 -9.54 -10.08 4.73
N ALA A 121 -9.09 -8.85 4.51
CA ALA A 121 -7.85 -8.60 3.75
C ALA A 121 -6.62 -9.15 4.48
N SER A 122 -6.58 -9.02 5.81
CA SER A 122 -5.51 -9.61 6.63
C SER A 122 -5.48 -11.13 6.53
N ASP A 123 -6.62 -11.80 6.59
CA ASP A 123 -6.70 -13.26 6.48
C ASP A 123 -6.32 -13.75 5.08
N TYR A 124 -6.76 -13.03 4.04
CA TYR A 124 -6.29 -13.25 2.67
C TYR A 124 -4.76 -13.16 2.58
N LEU A 125 -4.19 -12.08 3.12
CA LEU A 125 -2.76 -11.85 3.07
C LEU A 125 -1.97 -12.89 3.88
N LYS A 126 -2.48 -13.32 5.04
CA LYS A 126 -1.89 -14.41 5.84
C LYS A 126 -1.75 -15.70 5.04
N ASN A 127 -2.78 -16.08 4.28
CA ASN A 127 -2.75 -17.32 3.50
C ASN A 127 -1.63 -17.26 2.46
N ILE A 128 -1.56 -16.17 1.70
CA ILE A 128 -0.51 -15.97 0.69
C ILE A 128 0.89 -16.00 1.31
N LEU A 129 1.09 -15.30 2.44
CA LEU A 129 2.39 -15.21 3.08
C LEU A 129 2.83 -16.52 3.76
N ASN A 130 1.89 -17.32 4.29
CA ASN A 130 2.20 -18.64 4.85
C ASN A 130 2.65 -19.66 3.80
N GLU A 131 2.19 -19.50 2.56
CA GLU A 131 2.67 -20.28 1.41
C GLU A 131 4.04 -19.76 0.96
N ALA A 132 4.16 -18.45 0.72
CA ALA A 132 5.39 -17.84 0.21
C ALA A 132 6.62 -18.05 1.11
N ILE A 133 6.42 -18.03 2.44
CA ILE A 133 7.53 -18.21 3.41
C ILE A 133 8.16 -19.60 3.34
N GLN A 134 7.46 -20.61 2.81
CA GLN A 134 8.04 -21.95 2.65
C GLN A 134 9.17 -21.95 1.61
N GLU A 135 9.12 -21.02 0.65
CA GLU A 135 10.09 -20.88 -0.43
C GLU A 135 11.12 -19.80 -0.12
N ASN A 136 10.69 -18.66 0.43
CA ASN A 136 11.56 -17.53 0.72
C ASN A 136 11.12 -16.78 1.99
N ASN A 137 12.00 -16.79 3.01
CA ASN A 137 11.80 -16.13 4.30
C ASN A 137 12.51 -14.76 4.40
N ASP A 138 12.92 -14.18 3.27
CA ASP A 138 13.45 -12.82 3.21
C ASP A 138 12.34 -11.79 3.53
N GLU A 139 12.67 -10.84 4.40
CA GLU A 139 11.71 -9.85 4.92
C GLU A 139 11.22 -8.90 3.83
N LEU A 140 12.14 -8.40 3.00
CA LEU A 140 11.82 -7.47 1.92
C LEU A 140 11.00 -8.17 0.84
N PHE A 141 11.30 -9.42 0.52
CA PHE A 141 10.49 -10.23 -0.37
C PHE A 141 9.04 -10.34 0.11
N LEU A 142 8.82 -10.72 1.37
CA LEU A 142 7.48 -10.87 1.94
C LEU A 142 6.72 -9.53 2.00
N ILE A 143 7.41 -8.42 2.28
CA ILE A 143 6.81 -7.08 2.28
C ILE A 143 6.40 -6.66 0.87
N ASN A 144 7.29 -6.82 -0.12
CA ASN A 144 6.97 -6.49 -1.51
C ASN A 144 5.83 -7.35 -2.04
N LEU A 145 5.81 -8.65 -1.70
CA LEU A 145 4.71 -9.55 -2.06
C LEU A 145 3.39 -9.08 -1.42
N ALA A 146 3.41 -8.70 -0.15
CA ALA A 146 2.22 -8.19 0.52
C ALA A 146 1.67 -6.92 -0.15
N ILE A 147 2.55 -5.96 -0.44
CA ILE A 147 2.18 -4.71 -1.12
C ILE A 147 1.60 -5.00 -2.51
N TYR A 148 2.27 -5.86 -3.28
CA TYR A 148 1.82 -6.26 -4.61
C TYR A 148 0.43 -6.90 -4.57
N ARG A 149 0.20 -7.86 -3.67
CA ARG A 149 -1.08 -8.58 -3.57
C ARG A 149 -2.23 -7.69 -3.13
N LEU A 150 -1.99 -6.76 -2.21
CA LEU A 150 -3.02 -5.81 -1.79
C LEU A 150 -3.42 -4.89 -2.95
N ARG A 151 -2.43 -4.36 -3.70
CA ARG A 151 -2.69 -3.54 -4.89
C ARG A 151 -3.43 -4.30 -5.98
N GLU A 152 -3.03 -5.54 -6.26
CA GLU A 152 -3.69 -6.43 -7.24
C GLU A 152 -5.17 -6.63 -6.93
N GLN A 153 -5.53 -6.69 -5.64
CA GLN A 153 -6.91 -6.83 -5.18
C GLN A 153 -7.66 -5.49 -4.99
N HIS A 154 -7.07 -4.37 -5.42
CA HIS A 154 -7.56 -3.01 -5.15
C HIS A 154 -7.85 -2.76 -3.66
N ILE A 155 -7.01 -3.29 -2.78
CA ILE A 155 -7.06 -3.05 -1.34
C ILE A 155 -6.03 -1.97 -1.01
N LEU A 156 -6.50 -0.85 -0.47
CA LEU A 156 -5.61 0.20 0.02
C LEU A 156 -4.78 -0.35 1.18
N LEU A 157 -3.48 -0.10 1.12
CA LEU A 157 -2.51 -0.53 2.11
C LEU A 157 -2.88 0.02 3.48
N PRO A 158 -2.77 -0.79 4.55
CA PRO A 158 -2.76 -0.26 5.90
C PRO A 158 -1.43 0.45 6.17
N GLU A 159 -1.29 0.99 7.38
CA GLU A 159 0.02 1.40 7.88
C GLU A 159 1.02 0.26 7.74
N LEU A 160 2.23 0.57 7.26
CA LEU A 160 3.23 -0.45 6.95
C LEU A 160 3.57 -1.33 8.17
N SER A 161 3.52 -0.74 9.36
CA SER A 161 3.69 -1.45 10.64
C SER A 161 2.69 -2.61 10.85
N GLU A 162 1.48 -2.51 10.28
CA GLU A 162 0.50 -3.59 10.34
C GLU A 162 0.92 -4.78 9.46
N ILE A 163 1.48 -4.50 8.28
CA ILE A 163 2.06 -5.52 7.39
C ILE A 163 3.28 -6.18 8.05
N GLU A 164 4.19 -5.38 8.60
CA GLU A 164 5.40 -5.88 9.26
C GLU A 164 5.07 -6.79 10.45
N ARG A 165 4.09 -6.39 11.28
CA ARG A 165 3.61 -7.20 12.40
C ARG A 165 3.05 -8.55 11.93
N LEU A 166 2.30 -8.54 10.83
CA LEU A 166 1.74 -9.77 10.25
C LEU A 166 2.87 -10.71 9.80
N ILE A 167 3.82 -10.19 9.03
CA ILE A 167 4.97 -10.94 8.54
C ILE A 167 5.80 -11.49 9.70
N SER A 168 6.12 -10.67 10.70
CA SER A 168 6.85 -11.11 11.90
C SER A 168 6.16 -12.28 12.61
N THR A 169 4.83 -12.22 12.72
CA THR A 169 4.03 -13.31 13.32
C THR A 169 4.14 -14.60 12.50
N ILE A 170 4.05 -14.50 11.18
CA ILE A 170 4.15 -15.64 10.27
C ILE A 170 5.55 -16.27 10.35
N ARG A 171 6.60 -15.44 10.36
CA ARG A 171 7.99 -15.89 10.47
C ARG A 171 8.26 -16.65 11.76
N GLN A 172 7.84 -16.09 12.90
CA GLN A 172 7.98 -16.77 14.20
C GLN A 172 7.24 -18.12 14.23
N ASN A 173 6.07 -18.21 13.59
CA ASN A 173 5.32 -19.46 13.51
C ASN A 173 6.03 -20.48 12.60
N HIS A 174 6.58 -20.02 11.47
CA HIS A 174 7.34 -20.85 10.54
C HIS A 174 8.62 -21.41 11.20
N GLU A 175 9.38 -20.58 11.93
CA GLU A 175 10.56 -21.03 12.68
C GLU A 175 10.22 -22.10 13.73
N LYS A 176 9.14 -21.91 14.48
CA LYS A 176 8.63 -22.91 15.45
C LYS A 176 8.25 -24.21 14.75
N TYR A 177 7.64 -24.14 13.57
CA TYR A 177 7.31 -25.32 12.77
C TYR A 177 8.57 -26.07 12.31
N LEU A 178 9.57 -25.36 11.77
CA LEU A 178 10.83 -25.95 11.34
C LEU A 178 11.59 -26.62 12.50
N TYR A 179 11.61 -25.97 13.67
CA TYR A 179 12.22 -26.52 14.88
C TYR A 179 11.56 -27.84 15.29
N LYS A 180 10.22 -27.88 15.38
CA LYS A 180 9.46 -29.09 15.68
C LYS A 180 9.70 -30.20 14.66
N LYS A 181 9.75 -29.86 13.37
CA LYS A 181 9.99 -30.83 12.29
C LYS A 181 11.39 -31.46 12.39
N LYS A 182 12.42 -30.66 12.66
CA LYS A 182 13.80 -31.14 12.91
C LYS A 182 13.87 -32.02 14.15
N LEU A 183 13.23 -31.63 15.26
CA LEU A 183 13.21 -32.42 16.48
C LEU A 183 12.56 -33.80 16.27
N ASN A 184 11.41 -33.84 15.59
CA ASN A 184 10.71 -35.08 15.27
C ASN A 184 11.54 -35.99 14.36
N PHE A 185 12.28 -35.42 13.41
CA PHE A 185 13.20 -36.18 12.55
C PHE A 185 14.34 -36.82 13.37
N CYS A 186 14.99 -36.06 14.26
CA CYS A 186 16.04 -36.57 15.13
C CYS A 186 15.56 -37.68 16.09
N LEU A 187 14.36 -37.52 16.66
CA LEU A 187 13.75 -38.54 17.54
C LEU A 187 13.44 -39.83 16.79
N ARG A 188 13.07 -39.74 15.51
CA ARG A 188 12.80 -40.93 14.67
C ARG A 188 14.08 -41.69 14.34
N ILE A 189 15.20 -41.00 14.09
CA ILE A 189 16.51 -41.64 13.87
C ILE A 189 16.96 -42.38 15.13
N LYS A 190 16.84 -41.77 16.32
CA LYS A 190 17.23 -42.40 17.59
C LYS A 190 16.39 -43.62 18.02
N ARG A 191 15.19 -43.80 17.47
CA ARG A 191 14.32 -44.96 17.76
C ARG A 191 14.53 -46.13 16.80
N ASN A 192 15.19 -45.89 15.67
CA ASN A 192 15.43 -46.90 14.63
C ASN A 192 16.87 -47.43 14.64
N ASN A 193 17.69 -46.99 15.60
CA ASN A 193 19.02 -47.51 15.93
C ASN A 193 18.96 -48.07 17.36
#